data_AF-A0A8E2JPA8-F1
#
_entry.id   AF-A0A8E2JPA8-F1
#
_cell.length_a   1.000
_cell.length_b   1.000
_cell.length_c   1.000
_cell.angle_alpha   90.00
_cell.angle_beta   90.00
_cell.angle_gamma   90.00
#
_symmetry.space_group_name_H-M   'P 1'
#
loop_
_entity.id
_entity.type
_entity.pdbx_description
1 polymer ?
#
loop_
_entity_poly.entity_id
_entity_poly.type
_entity_poly.pdbx_seq_one_letter_code
_entity_poly.pdbx_strand_id
1 'polypeptide(L)'
;IALNARCQLLPARSDARRGRVAFLGPVPALPGPAGPWVGVELDEPTGKNDGAVAGERYFQCGKNCGVFVRPERVEVGEFPPLEVGEDMEEL
;
A
#
# COMPACT_ATOMS: atom_id res chain seq x y z
N ILE A 1 9.38 10.21 -2.03
CA ILE A 1 8.45 9.41 -1.20
C ILE A 1 8.94 9.47 0.24
N ALA A 2 8.07 9.76 1.20
CA ALA A 2 8.40 9.85 2.62
C ALA A 2 7.50 8.91 3.44
N LEU A 3 8.00 8.42 4.58
CA LEU A 3 7.20 7.62 5.51
C LEU A 3 6.00 8.44 6.01
N ASN A 4 4.90 7.74 6.30
CA ASN A 4 3.61 8.26 6.72
C ASN A 4 2.90 9.18 5.69
N ALA A 5 3.51 9.46 4.54
CA ALA A 5 2.88 10.26 3.51
C ALA A 5 1.66 9.54 2.93
N ARG A 6 0.59 10.30 2.66
CA ARG A 6 -0.58 9.81 1.93
C ARG A 6 -0.22 9.50 0.49
N CYS A 7 -0.79 8.43 -0.03
CA CYS A 7 -0.52 7.97 -1.37
C CYS A 7 -1.71 7.25 -1.98
N GLN A 8 -1.67 7.15 -3.30
CA GLN A 8 -2.48 6.21 -4.08
C GLN A 8 -1.57 5.26 -4.86
N LEU A 9 -2.05 4.06 -5.12
CA LEU A 9 -1.39 3.15 -6.04
C LEU A 9 -1.61 3.59 -7.50
N LEU A 10 -0.69 3.17 -8.36
CA LEU A 10 -0.73 3.45 -9.80
C LEU A 10 -0.84 2.14 -10.61
N PRO A 11 -1.38 2.17 -11.82
CA PRO A 11 -2.03 3.33 -12.42
C PRO A 11 -3.43 3.54 -11.82
N ALA A 12 -3.75 4.79 -11.45
CA ALA A 12 -4.96 5.14 -10.73
C ALA A 12 -6.25 4.67 -11.43
N ARG A 13 -6.25 4.61 -12.77
CA ARG A 13 -7.41 4.12 -13.57
C ARG A 13 -7.86 2.69 -13.25
N SER A 14 -6.95 1.86 -12.74
CA SER A 14 -7.21 0.43 -12.49
C SER A 14 -6.82 -0.03 -11.09
N ASP A 15 -6.10 0.79 -10.34
CA ASP A 15 -5.65 0.50 -8.99
C ASP A 15 -5.64 1.81 -8.19
N ALA A 16 -6.83 2.29 -7.81
CA ALA A 16 -7.01 3.56 -7.09
C ALA A 16 -6.93 3.41 -5.57
N ARG A 17 -6.43 2.28 -5.06
CA ARG A 17 -6.34 2.00 -3.62
C ARG A 17 -5.46 3.05 -2.95
N ARG A 18 -5.92 3.56 -1.81
CA ARG A 18 -5.26 4.62 -1.05
C ARG A 18 -4.68 4.09 0.25
N GLY A 19 -3.72 4.83 0.79
CA GLY A 19 -3.05 4.43 2.00
C GLY A 19 -1.93 5.38 2.43
N ARG A 20 -1.09 4.88 3.34
CA ARG A 20 0.10 5.55 3.84
C ARG A 20 1.35 4.75 3.51
N VAL A 21 2.41 5.45 3.15
CA VAL A 21 3.73 4.83 3.04
C VAL A 21 4.19 4.38 4.43
N ALA A 22 4.32 3.08 4.64
CA ALA A 22 4.69 2.48 5.92
C ALA A 22 6.13 1.95 5.92
N PHE A 23 6.74 1.72 4.76
CA PHE A 23 8.11 1.22 4.64
C PHE A 23 8.78 1.67 3.33
N LEU A 24 10.08 1.92 3.39
CA LEU A 24 10.95 2.21 2.24
C LEU A 24 12.27 1.46 2.41
N GLY A 25 12.55 0.47 1.57
CA GLY A 25 13.79 -0.30 1.69
C GLY A 25 13.81 -1.63 0.94
N PRO A 26 14.89 -2.41 1.09
CA PRO A 26 14.98 -3.75 0.52
C PRO A 26 14.04 -4.73 1.25
N VAL A 27 13.54 -5.71 0.50
CA VAL A 27 12.75 -6.84 1.02
C VAL A 27 13.30 -8.10 0.32
N PRO A 28 14.33 -8.76 0.87
CA PRO A 28 15.07 -9.83 0.16
C PRO A 28 14.20 -11.01 -0.26
N ALA A 29 13.11 -11.27 0.47
CA ALA A 29 12.19 -12.37 0.17
C ALA A 29 11.25 -12.10 -1.03
N LEU A 30 11.14 -10.85 -1.52
CA LEU A 30 10.29 -10.52 -2.65
C LEU A 30 11.05 -10.63 -3.99
N PRO A 31 10.46 -11.28 -5.01
CA PRO A 31 11.10 -11.41 -6.32
C PRO A 31 11.03 -10.08 -7.11
N GLY A 32 11.98 -9.88 -8.01
CA GLY A 32 11.97 -8.77 -8.97
C GLY A 32 13.35 -8.12 -9.15
N PRO A 33 13.43 -7.03 -9.93
CA PRO A 33 14.68 -6.32 -10.16
C PRO A 33 15.28 -5.77 -8.86
N ALA A 34 16.59 -5.51 -8.88
CA ALA A 34 17.25 -4.82 -7.78
C ALA A 34 16.63 -3.43 -7.58
N GLY A 35 16.49 -3.02 -6.33
CA GLY A 35 15.93 -1.72 -5.96
C GLY A 35 14.99 -1.80 -4.76
N PRO A 36 14.62 -0.65 -4.21
CA PRO A 36 13.77 -0.59 -3.03
C PRO A 36 12.35 -1.05 -3.34
N TRP A 37 11.68 -1.45 -2.27
CA TRP A 37 10.24 -1.63 -2.20
C TRP A 37 9.64 -0.51 -1.37
N VAL A 38 8.38 -0.19 -1.68
CA VAL A 38 7.54 0.66 -0.87
C VAL A 38 6.49 -0.24 -0.22
N GLY A 39 6.50 -0.32 1.11
CA GLY A 39 5.40 -0.89 1.86
C GLY A 39 4.33 0.17 2.08
N VAL A 40 3.09 -0.13 1.72
CA VAL A 40 1.93 0.74 1.90
C VAL A 40 0.96 0.04 2.85
N GLU A 41 0.55 0.76 3.89
CA GLU A 41 -0.63 0.45 4.68
C GLU A 41 -1.85 1.05 3.96
N LEU A 42 -2.68 0.18 3.41
CA LEU A 42 -3.91 0.51 2.69
C LEU A 42 -5.03 0.85 3.68
N ASP A 43 -5.89 1.78 3.27
CA ASP A 43 -7.05 2.17 4.07
C ASP A 43 -8.06 1.01 4.20
N GLU A 44 -8.23 0.23 3.13
CA GLU A 44 -9.10 -0.96 3.10
C GLU A 44 -8.30 -2.28 3.08
N PRO A 45 -8.87 -3.41 3.55
CA PRO A 45 -8.21 -4.72 3.61
C PRO A 45 -8.12 -5.42 2.23
N THR A 46 -7.59 -4.71 1.23
CA THR A 46 -7.48 -5.12 -0.18
C THR A 46 -6.04 -5.40 -0.61
N GLY A 47 -5.13 -5.44 0.35
CA GLY A 47 -3.72 -5.77 0.21
C GLY A 47 -3.44 -7.27 0.20
N LYS A 48 -2.19 -7.64 0.49
CA LYS A 48 -1.68 -9.01 0.38
C LYS A 48 -1.07 -9.55 1.67
N ASN A 49 -0.79 -8.70 2.64
CA ASN A 49 -0.12 -9.06 3.90
C ASN A 49 -0.58 -8.16 5.06
N ASP A 50 0.00 -8.38 6.23
CA ASP A 50 -0.21 -7.63 7.48
C ASP A 50 1.04 -6.81 7.88
N GLY A 51 1.88 -6.48 6.90
CA GLY A 51 3.17 -5.79 7.09
C GLY A 51 4.36 -6.73 7.29
N ALA A 52 4.15 -8.04 7.25
CA ALA A 52 5.21 -9.05 7.26
C ALA A 52 5.31 -9.81 5.91
N VAL A 53 6.53 -10.21 5.55
CA VAL A 53 6.83 -11.06 4.38
C VAL A 53 7.78 -12.16 4.81
N ALA A 54 7.46 -13.42 4.51
CA ALA A 54 8.28 -14.58 4.87
C ALA A 54 8.67 -14.65 6.36
N GLY A 55 7.78 -14.20 7.25
CA GLY A 55 8.00 -14.20 8.70
C GLY A 55 8.76 -12.99 9.25
N GLU A 56 9.32 -12.13 8.40
CA GLU A 56 9.97 -10.88 8.80
C GLU A 56 8.99 -9.72 8.77
N ARG A 57 8.95 -8.91 9.83
CA ARG A 57 8.06 -7.75 9.95
C ARG A 57 8.78 -6.47 9.53
N TYR A 58 8.19 -5.76 8.57
CA TYR A 58 8.71 -4.50 8.03
C TYR A 58 7.89 -3.30 8.53
N PHE A 59 6.58 -3.48 8.69
CA PHE A 59 5.67 -2.51 9.30
C PHE A 59 4.50 -3.22 10.00
N GLN A 60 3.70 -2.48 10.76
CA GLN A 60 2.50 -2.99 11.42
C GLN A 60 1.27 -2.45 10.69
N CYS A 61 0.35 -3.33 10.30
CA CYS A 61 -0.98 -2.94 9.82
C CYS A 61 -2.01 -4.06 10.09
N GLY A 62 -3.26 -3.84 9.70
CA GLY A 62 -4.31 -4.86 9.73
C GLY A 62 -4.06 -6.01 8.73
N LYS A 63 -4.76 -7.14 8.94
CA LYS A 63 -4.73 -8.27 8.01
C LYS A 63 -5.22 -7.83 6.63
N ASN A 64 -4.46 -8.15 5.60
CA ASN A 64 -4.70 -7.73 4.22
C ASN A 64 -4.68 -6.21 4.03
N CYS A 65 -4.12 -5.41 4.95
CA CYS A 65 -3.95 -3.97 4.73
C CYS A 65 -2.55 -3.64 4.18
N GLY A 66 -1.61 -4.58 4.21
CA GLY A 66 -0.25 -4.34 3.73
C GLY A 66 -0.06 -4.74 2.27
N VAL A 67 0.66 -3.91 1.51
CA VAL A 67 1.15 -4.26 0.17
C VAL A 67 2.57 -3.73 -0.03
N PHE A 68 3.39 -4.51 -0.72
CA PHE A 68 4.69 -4.06 -1.22
C PHE A 68 4.60 -3.84 -2.73
N VAL A 69 5.00 -2.65 -3.16
CA VAL A 69 5.02 -2.25 -4.56
C VAL A 69 6.35 -1.56 -4.89
N ARG A 70 6.60 -1.35 -6.18
CA ARG A 70 7.76 -0.56 -6.62
C ARG A 70 7.48 0.95 -6.52
N PRO A 71 8.51 1.79 -6.38
CA PRO A 71 8.33 3.24 -6.26
C PRO A 71 7.48 3.84 -7.39
N GLU A 72 7.61 3.38 -8.63
CA GLU A 72 6.83 3.82 -9.79
C GLU A 72 5.34 3.45 -9.73
N ARG A 73 4.95 2.61 -8.77
CA ARG A 73 3.56 2.21 -8.51
C ARG A 73 2.91 3.02 -7.40
N VAL A 74 3.57 4.05 -6.88
CA VAL A 74 3.10 4.88 -5.77
C VAL A 74 3.15 6.35 -6.16
N GLU A 75 2.01 7.02 -6.08
CA GLU A 75 1.91 8.47 -6.18
C GLU A 75 1.64 9.05 -4.79
N VAL A 76 2.52 9.93 -4.31
CA VAL A 76 2.37 10.62 -3.02
C VAL A 76 1.68 11.95 -3.23
N GLY A 77 0.74 12.30 -2.36
CA GLY A 77 -0.01 13.55 -2.45
C GLY A 77 -1.20 13.59 -1.50
N GLU A 78 -2.06 14.58 -1.70
CA GLU A 78 -3.31 14.74 -0.94
C GLU A 78 -4.34 13.70 -1.38
N PHE A 79 -4.17 12.48 -0.89
CA PHE A 79 -5.06 11.34 -1.09
C PHE A 79 -5.70 10.96 0.24
N PRO A 80 -6.70 11.71 0.75
CA PRO A 80 -7.41 11.32 1.95
C PRO A 80 -8.07 9.95 1.76
N PRO A 81 -8.38 9.20 2.84
CA PRO A 81 -9.22 8.02 2.75
C PRO A 81 -10.47 8.32 1.95
N LEU A 82 -10.91 7.36 1.13
CA LEU A 82 -12.19 7.50 0.46
C LEU A 82 -13.27 7.50 1.54
N GLU A 83 -14.03 8.58 1.62
CA GLU A 83 -15.24 8.56 2.45
C GLU A 83 -16.13 7.46 1.88
N VAL A 84 -16.53 6.52 2.74
CA VAL A 84 -17.55 5.53 2.42
C VAL A 84 -18.88 6.26 2.24
N GLY A 85 -19.08 6.86 1.06
CA GLY A 85 -20.38 7.31 0.60
C GLY A 85 -21.22 6.09 0.25
N GLU A 86 -22.14 5.75 1.14
CA GLU A 86 -23.54 5.29 0.96
C GLU A 86 -23.99 4.50 -0.29
N ASP A 87 -23.09 3.90 -1.08
CA ASP A 87 -23.43 3.20 -2.34
C ASP A 87 -23.28 1.67 -2.21
N MET A 88 -23.09 1.14 -0.99
CA MET A 88 -23.21 -0.29 -0.70
C MET A 88 -24.67 -0.75 -0.48
N GLU A 89 -25.64 0.15 -0.67
CA GLU A 89 -27.06 -0.18 -0.90
C GLU A 89 -27.43 0.04 -2.38
N GLU A 90 -26.81 -0.66 -3.32
CA GLU A 90 -27.45 -0.98 -4.60
C GLU A 90 -26.70 -2.13 -5.29
N LEU A 91 -27.03 -3.37 -4.87
CA LEU A 91 -27.37 -4.55 -5.71
C LEU A 91 -27.44 -5.85 -4.88
#